data_AF-A0A673IAZ9-F1
#
_entry.id   AF-A0A673IAZ9-F1
#
_cell.length_a   1.000
_cell.length_b   1.000
_cell.length_c   1.000
_cell.angle_alpha   90.00
_cell.angle_beta   90.00
_cell.angle_gamma   90.00
#
_symmetry.space_group_name_H-M   'P 1'
#
loop_
_entity.id
_entity.type
_entity.pdbx_description
1 polymer ?
#
loop_
_entity_poly.entity_id
_entity_poly.type
_entity_poly.pdbx_seq_one_letter_code
_entity_poly.pdbx_strand_id
1 'polypeptide(L)'
;MGSQVSSDEMSVRAGQGSDEVLVSQAVWDYLAAAGRPWLVDFEDKQGLSADIIRRGERGGCCAVRLSPVEGSSRARTGMMEGRVSPVTRKAFIDLCRCARKEMTKQEAAPKRKRSLLPCMTAMEPDGEGSLLPPPPQPRRSQRQQQKYRKNADMDTCVVLPMQHEAAARTGAELAIAREEESTVCSICMGEMVEKTTLDKCGHSFCRSCLEQAFQVKKACPVCRLVYGQLIGNQPANGTMMVERDPDLELPGHEGYGCICIIYSFPPGLQAQEHPNPGVRYPGTDRVAYLPDSPEGNRVLRMLRRAFEQRLIFTIGTSMTTGMHNVITWNDIHHKTSIWGGPRCFGYPDPTYLVRVTEELREKGITAD
;
A
#
# COMPACT_ATOMS: atom_id res chain seq x y z
N MET A 1 7.75 23.73 19.61
CA MET A 1 8.61 22.98 18.67
C MET A 1 8.25 21.50 18.78
N GLY A 2 7.38 21.01 17.89
CA GLY A 2 7.03 19.59 17.84
C GLY A 2 7.91 18.93 16.78
N SER A 3 8.80 18.04 17.21
CA SER A 3 9.62 17.26 16.29
C SER A 3 8.72 16.24 15.60
N GLN A 4 8.43 16.45 14.31
CA GLN A 4 7.82 15.41 13.48
C GLN A 4 8.91 14.40 13.17
N VAL A 5 8.95 13.33 13.96
CA VAL A 5 9.83 12.18 13.76
C VAL A 5 9.44 11.50 12.45
N SER A 6 10.40 11.39 11.53
CA SER A 6 10.18 10.88 10.17
C SER A 6 9.82 9.40 10.20
N SER A 7 9.00 8.91 9.26
CA SER A 7 8.62 7.50 9.17
C SER A 7 9.80 6.53 9.00
N ASP A 8 10.96 7.04 8.57
CA ASP A 8 12.21 6.27 8.48
C ASP A 8 12.90 6.09 9.85
N GLU A 9 12.58 6.91 10.86
CA GLU A 9 13.10 6.79 12.25
C GLU A 9 12.33 5.74 13.09
N MET A 10 11.44 4.96 12.50
CA MET A 10 10.52 4.02 13.18
C MET A 10 10.44 2.65 12.48
N SER A 11 11.52 2.22 11.82
CA SER A 11 11.60 0.98 11.04
C SER A 11 12.07 -0.23 11.88
N VAL A 12 11.48 -1.41 11.61
CA VAL A 12 11.94 -2.72 12.14
C VAL A 12 12.07 -3.71 10.98
N ARG A 13 13.26 -4.30 10.77
CA ARG A 13 13.55 -5.22 9.64
C ARG A 13 14.45 -6.38 10.06
N ALA A 14 14.39 -7.50 9.33
CA ALA A 14 15.34 -8.58 9.48
C ALA A 14 16.78 -8.11 9.12
N GLY A 15 17.76 -8.40 9.97
CA GLY A 15 19.19 -8.12 9.74
C GLY A 15 19.88 -9.17 8.86
N GLN A 16 21.18 -8.96 8.60
CA GLN A 16 22.01 -9.78 7.69
C GLN A 16 22.23 -11.24 8.17
N GLY A 17 21.89 -11.57 9.43
CA GLY A 17 21.90 -12.92 10.00
C GLY A 17 20.55 -13.30 10.63
N SER A 18 20.29 -14.59 10.89
CA SER A 18 19.04 -15.09 11.50
C SER A 18 18.75 -14.48 12.87
N ASP A 19 19.80 -14.08 13.58
CA ASP A 19 19.71 -13.67 14.99
C ASP A 19 19.77 -12.14 15.14
N GLU A 20 19.86 -11.41 14.02
CA GLU A 20 19.94 -9.95 14.01
C GLU A 20 18.62 -9.31 13.54
N VAL A 21 18.19 -8.26 14.22
CA VAL A 21 17.03 -7.44 13.85
C VAL A 21 17.44 -5.97 13.87
N LEU A 22 17.16 -5.27 12.78
CA LEU A 22 17.34 -3.82 12.71
C LEU A 22 16.13 -3.15 13.34
N VAL A 23 16.35 -2.32 14.35
CA VAL A 23 15.30 -1.61 15.11
C VAL A 23 15.66 -0.12 15.10
N SER A 24 14.68 0.78 15.06
CA SER A 24 14.99 2.20 15.19
C SER A 24 15.42 2.55 16.61
N GLN A 25 16.26 3.57 16.76
CA GLN A 25 16.78 3.97 18.07
C GLN A 25 15.63 4.36 19.02
N ALA A 26 14.63 5.08 18.52
CA ALA A 26 13.46 5.48 19.31
C ALA A 26 12.62 4.30 19.81
N VAL A 27 12.43 3.26 18.98
CA VAL A 27 11.69 2.06 19.38
C VAL A 27 12.48 1.25 20.41
N TRP A 28 13.80 1.17 20.23
CA TRP A 28 14.68 0.53 21.21
C TRP A 28 14.65 1.23 22.55
N ASP A 29 14.85 2.55 22.56
CA ASP A 29 14.86 3.35 23.79
C ASP A 29 13.50 3.28 24.50
N TYR A 30 12.40 3.19 23.74
CA TYR A 30 11.08 2.95 24.31
C TYR A 30 10.96 1.57 24.97
N LEU A 31 11.45 0.51 24.32
CA LEU A 31 11.42 -0.85 24.88
C LEU A 31 12.32 -1.00 26.12
N ALA A 32 13.49 -0.36 26.08
CA ALA A 32 14.51 -0.41 27.13
C ALA A 32 14.29 0.61 28.27
N ALA A 33 13.28 1.48 28.16
CA ALA A 33 12.98 2.47 29.18
C ALA A 33 12.65 1.83 30.53
N ALA A 34 13.28 2.34 31.60
CA ALA A 34 13.05 1.88 32.97
C ALA A 34 11.55 1.92 33.33
N GLY A 35 11.03 0.82 33.86
CA GLY A 35 9.63 0.68 34.26
C GLY A 35 8.68 0.11 33.19
N ARG A 36 9.18 -0.29 32.01
CA ARG A 36 8.38 -1.06 31.05
C ARG A 36 8.77 -2.53 31.08
N PRO A 37 7.83 -3.45 31.35
CA PRO A 37 8.16 -4.86 31.48
C PRO A 37 8.28 -5.57 30.11
N TRP A 38 7.92 -4.91 29.00
CA TRP A 38 7.75 -5.58 27.70
C TRP A 38 9.00 -6.29 27.16
N LEU A 39 10.17 -5.66 27.27
CA LEU A 39 11.42 -6.27 26.84
C LEU A 39 11.83 -7.39 27.81
N VAL A 40 11.79 -7.11 29.11
CA VAL A 40 12.13 -8.07 30.18
C VAL A 40 11.22 -9.32 30.14
N ASP A 41 9.91 -9.12 29.95
CA ASP A 41 8.91 -10.18 29.83
C ASP A 41 9.16 -11.04 28.59
N PHE A 42 9.57 -10.41 27.48
CA PHE A 42 9.95 -11.13 26.27
C PHE A 42 11.20 -11.98 26.52
N GLU A 43 12.23 -11.40 27.14
CA GLU A 43 13.49 -12.07 27.46
C GLU A 43 13.28 -13.26 28.40
N ASP A 44 12.47 -13.11 29.46
CA ASP A 44 12.13 -14.21 30.38
C ASP A 44 11.30 -15.32 29.71
N LYS A 45 10.32 -14.94 28.88
CA LYS A 45 9.47 -15.89 28.17
C LYS A 45 10.25 -16.70 27.13
N GLN A 46 11.14 -16.05 26.39
CA GLN A 46 11.91 -16.70 25.33
C GLN A 46 13.23 -17.32 25.83
N GLY A 47 13.68 -16.96 27.03
CA GLY A 47 14.99 -17.37 27.55
C GLY A 47 16.15 -16.78 26.74
N LEU A 48 15.95 -15.64 26.07
CA LEU A 48 16.94 -14.95 25.24
C LEU A 48 17.17 -13.54 25.78
N SER A 49 18.37 -12.99 25.62
CA SER A 49 18.63 -11.55 25.75
C SER A 49 18.54 -10.86 24.39
N ALA A 50 18.11 -9.61 24.39
CA ALA A 50 18.19 -8.73 23.23
C ALA A 50 19.21 -7.63 23.50
N ASP A 51 20.28 -7.56 22.70
CA ASP A 51 21.39 -6.63 22.94
C ASP A 51 21.74 -5.83 21.68
N ILE A 52 22.04 -4.53 21.86
CA ILE A 52 22.58 -3.72 20.75
C ILE A 52 24.01 -4.17 20.47
N ILE A 53 24.25 -4.64 19.25
CA ILE A 53 25.59 -5.00 18.78
C ILE A 53 26.23 -3.91 17.92
N ARG A 54 25.41 -3.08 17.26
CA ARG A 54 25.88 -1.97 16.41
C ARG A 54 24.88 -0.81 16.44
N ARG A 55 25.38 0.42 16.56
CA ARG A 55 24.59 1.65 16.40
C ARG A 55 24.91 2.28 15.05
N GLY A 56 23.91 2.72 14.30
CA GLY A 56 24.11 3.42 13.04
C GLY A 56 24.74 4.79 13.26
N GLU A 57 25.73 5.16 12.44
CA GLU A 57 26.54 6.39 12.56
C GLU A 57 25.72 7.69 12.54
N ARG A 58 24.49 7.65 12.01
CA ARG A 58 23.56 8.80 11.95
C ARG A 58 22.34 8.69 12.88
N GLY A 59 22.40 7.83 13.91
CA GLY A 59 21.41 7.81 15.01
C GLY A 59 20.02 7.25 14.70
N GLY A 60 19.76 6.77 13.48
CA GLY A 60 18.41 6.34 13.07
C GLY A 60 18.02 4.89 13.43
N CYS A 61 18.98 3.97 13.48
CA CYS A 61 18.73 2.54 13.73
C CYS A 61 19.87 1.88 14.51
N CYS A 62 19.54 0.87 15.31
CA CYS A 62 20.46 -0.06 15.93
C CYS A 62 20.26 -1.49 15.40
N ALA A 63 21.33 -2.26 15.33
CA ALA A 63 21.25 -3.70 15.12
C ALA A 63 21.19 -4.38 16.49
N VAL A 64 20.11 -5.10 16.71
CA VAL A 64 19.86 -5.88 17.92
C VAL A 64 20.11 -7.35 17.61
N ARG A 65 20.88 -8.02 18.47
CA ARG A 65 21.10 -9.46 18.41
C ARG A 65 20.31 -10.15 19.51
N LEU A 66 19.65 -11.24 19.16
CA LEU A 66 19.00 -12.13 20.12
C LEU A 66 19.97 -13.26 20.47
N SER A 67 20.28 -13.41 21.76
CA SER A 67 21.27 -14.38 22.26
C SER A 67 20.67 -15.26 23.37
N PRO A 68 21.02 -16.55 23.46
CA PRO A 68 20.60 -17.38 24.59
C PRO A 68 21.11 -16.85 25.93
N VAL A 69 20.25 -16.90 26.96
CA VAL A 69 20.72 -16.68 28.34
C VAL A 69 21.28 -18.00 28.88
N GLU A 70 22.55 -18.00 29.29
CA GLU A 70 23.22 -19.17 29.86
C GLU A 70 22.44 -19.71 31.07
N GLY A 71 22.18 -21.03 31.08
CA GLY A 71 21.42 -21.70 32.14
C GLY A 71 19.90 -21.71 31.97
N SER A 72 19.34 -21.03 30.96
CA SER A 72 17.89 -21.09 30.68
C SER A 72 17.50 -22.34 29.90
N SER A 73 16.60 -23.17 30.44
CA SER A 73 16.03 -24.31 29.70
C SER A 73 15.10 -23.87 28.57
N ARG A 74 14.51 -22.67 28.68
CA ARG A 74 13.59 -22.07 27.68
C ARG A 74 14.33 -21.62 26.42
N ALA A 75 15.60 -21.25 26.53
CA ALA A 75 16.45 -20.93 25.38
C ALA A 75 16.49 -22.06 24.33
N ARG A 76 16.45 -23.33 24.78
CA ARG A 76 16.49 -24.50 23.88
C ARG A 76 15.26 -24.59 22.98
N THR A 77 14.10 -24.14 23.46
CA THR A 77 12.84 -24.06 22.70
C THR A 77 12.84 -22.93 21.66
N GLY A 78 13.57 -21.85 21.94
CA GLY A 78 13.73 -20.70 21.03
C GLY A 78 14.88 -20.86 20.02
N MET A 79 15.61 -21.98 20.08
CA MET A 79 16.81 -22.25 19.28
C MET A 79 16.59 -23.43 18.33
N MET A 80 17.02 -23.29 17.08
CA MET A 80 17.13 -24.38 16.12
C MET A 80 18.57 -24.42 15.61
N GLU A 81 19.27 -25.55 15.84
CA GLU A 81 20.68 -25.74 15.43
C GLU A 81 21.63 -24.60 15.88
N GLY A 82 21.41 -24.06 17.08
CA GLY A 82 22.26 -22.98 17.63
C GLY A 82 21.97 -21.58 17.08
N ARG A 83 20.88 -21.41 16.33
CA ARG A 83 20.37 -20.11 15.84
C ARG A 83 18.99 -19.83 16.41
N VAL A 84 18.60 -18.55 16.46
CA VAL A 84 17.29 -18.12 16.93
C VAL A 84 16.23 -18.59 15.95
N SER A 85 15.19 -19.24 16.48
CA SER A 85 14.12 -19.76 15.64
C SER A 85 13.43 -18.62 14.88
N PRO A 86 12.98 -18.85 13.63
CA PRO A 86 12.22 -17.86 12.87
C PRO A 86 10.99 -17.34 13.63
N VAL A 87 10.35 -18.20 14.42
CA VAL A 87 9.19 -17.88 15.27
C VAL A 87 9.58 -16.90 16.36
N THR A 88 10.65 -17.17 17.11
CA THR A 88 11.13 -16.29 18.18
C THR A 88 11.62 -14.96 17.63
N ARG A 89 12.31 -14.97 16.48
CA ARG A 89 12.71 -13.76 15.76
C ARG A 89 11.50 -12.92 15.36
N LYS A 90 10.47 -13.56 14.81
CA LYS A 90 9.21 -12.89 14.44
C LYS A 90 8.52 -12.30 15.68
N ALA A 91 8.48 -13.02 16.79
CA ALA A 91 7.91 -12.54 18.05
C ALA A 91 8.62 -11.28 18.56
N PHE A 92 9.95 -11.21 18.46
CA PHE A 92 10.70 -9.99 18.80
C PHE A 92 10.37 -8.83 17.86
N ILE A 93 10.29 -9.08 16.55
CA ILE A 93 9.91 -8.07 15.57
C ILE A 93 8.50 -7.53 15.86
N ASP A 94 7.57 -8.41 16.24
CA ASP A 94 6.20 -8.05 16.60
C ASP A 94 6.13 -7.23 17.90
N LEU A 95 6.98 -7.53 18.88
CA LEU A 95 7.18 -6.70 20.08
C LEU A 95 7.60 -5.27 19.71
N CYS A 96 8.62 -5.12 18.86
CA CYS A 96 9.07 -3.81 18.40
C CYS A 96 7.98 -3.04 17.63
N ARG A 97 7.16 -3.74 16.83
CA ARG A 97 6.00 -3.14 16.14
C ARG A 97 4.92 -2.70 17.13
N CYS A 98 4.67 -3.46 18.19
CA CYS A 98 3.73 -3.11 19.25
C CYS A 98 4.18 -1.85 20.00
N ALA A 99 5.47 -1.79 20.35
CA ALA A 99 6.07 -0.61 21.00
C ALA A 99 5.87 0.65 20.17
N ARG A 100 6.20 0.59 18.87
CA ARG A 100 5.96 1.69 17.94
C ARG A 100 4.51 2.15 17.90
N LYS A 101 3.55 1.21 17.84
CA LYS A 101 2.12 1.53 17.81
C LYS A 101 1.68 2.27 19.08
N GLU A 102 2.22 1.88 20.22
CA GLU A 102 1.91 2.50 21.50
C GLU A 102 2.54 3.89 21.65
N MET A 103 3.77 4.08 21.16
CA MET A 103 4.42 5.39 21.06
C MET A 103 3.55 6.38 20.28
N THR A 104 3.05 5.98 19.11
CA THR A 104 2.20 6.86 18.27
C THR A 104 0.84 7.16 18.92
N LYS A 105 0.27 6.25 19.72
CA LYS A 105 -0.96 6.52 20.49
C LYS A 105 -0.73 7.53 21.62
N GLN A 106 0.41 7.46 22.29
CA GLN A 106 0.76 8.40 23.37
C GLN A 106 0.99 9.83 22.84
N GLU A 107 1.50 9.96 21.62
CA GLU A 107 1.61 11.26 20.95
C GLU A 107 0.26 11.81 20.44
N ALA A 108 -0.70 10.93 20.14
CA ALA A 108 -2.04 11.30 19.66
C ALA A 108 -3.08 11.57 20.78
N ALA A 109 -2.76 11.29 22.05
CA ALA A 109 -3.63 11.61 23.17
C ALA A 109 -3.67 13.13 23.40
N PRO A 110 -4.86 13.75 23.60
CA PRO A 110 -4.93 15.17 23.89
C PRO A 110 -4.21 15.41 25.22
N LYS A 111 -3.15 16.21 25.20
CA LYS A 111 -2.45 16.68 26.41
C LYS A 111 -3.50 17.21 27.38
N ARG A 112 -3.81 16.44 28.43
CA ARG A 112 -4.75 16.87 29.47
C ARG A 112 -4.24 18.20 30.02
N LYS A 113 -5.12 19.20 29.96
CA LYS A 113 -4.90 20.55 30.48
C LYS A 113 -4.32 20.45 31.88
N ARG A 114 -3.13 21.03 32.06
CA ARG A 114 -2.53 21.25 33.36
C ARG A 114 -3.51 22.12 34.15
N SER A 115 -3.95 21.60 35.29
CA SER A 115 -4.88 22.23 36.22
C SER A 115 -4.38 23.62 36.64
N LEU A 116 -5.29 24.58 36.58
CA LEU A 116 -5.14 25.96 37.03
C LEU A 116 -4.98 26.03 38.56
N LEU A 117 -4.07 26.89 39.01
CA LEU A 117 -4.21 27.70 40.23
C LEU A 117 -3.70 29.14 39.94
N PRO A 118 -4.20 30.18 40.62
CA PRO A 118 -4.46 31.47 40.01
C PRO A 118 -3.66 32.67 40.57
N CYS A 119 -3.57 33.72 39.73
CA CYS A 119 -3.46 35.17 40.05
C CYS A 119 -2.09 35.70 40.57
N MET A 120 -1.54 36.87 40.20
CA MET A 120 -2.09 38.18 39.82
C MET A 120 -1.16 38.98 38.85
N THR A 121 -1.78 39.87 38.04
CA THR A 121 -1.33 41.22 37.52
C THR A 121 0.11 41.41 37.02
N ALA A 122 0.42 41.99 35.85
CA ALA A 122 0.00 43.32 35.37
C ALA A 122 0.49 43.60 33.92
N MET A 123 -0.33 44.35 33.16
CA MET A 123 -0.01 45.41 32.18
C MET A 123 0.73 45.10 30.84
N GLU A 124 -0.02 45.35 29.75
CA GLU A 124 0.35 45.69 28.35
C GLU A 124 1.13 47.05 28.27
N PRO A 125 1.64 47.58 27.11
CA PRO A 125 1.24 47.28 25.72
C PRO A 125 2.30 47.37 24.58
N ASP A 126 1.80 47.02 23.38
CA ASP A 126 2.07 47.53 22.00
C ASP A 126 3.31 47.14 21.17
N GLY A 127 3.04 46.72 19.92
CA GLY A 127 4.01 46.53 18.84
C GLY A 127 3.42 45.88 17.57
N GLU A 128 2.84 46.71 16.70
CA GLU A 128 2.22 46.43 15.40
C GLU A 128 3.23 45.92 14.32
N GLY A 129 2.82 45.05 13.38
CA GLY A 129 3.70 44.65 12.28
C GLY A 129 3.21 43.59 11.27
N SER A 130 2.38 44.02 10.32
CA SER A 130 2.31 43.64 8.89
C SER A 130 1.95 42.21 8.41
N LEU A 131 0.96 42.19 7.52
CA LEU A 131 0.36 41.08 6.78
C LEU A 131 1.14 40.76 5.48
N LEU A 132 1.40 39.48 5.22
CA LEU A 132 1.58 38.95 3.85
C LEU A 132 0.88 37.59 3.72
N PRO A 133 0.12 37.34 2.64
CA PRO A 133 -0.56 36.06 2.43
C PRO A 133 0.40 34.99 1.84
N PRO A 134 0.23 33.69 2.18
CA PRO A 134 1.00 32.62 1.56
C PRO A 134 0.50 32.28 0.14
N PRO A 135 1.35 31.72 -0.73
CA PRO A 135 1.05 31.44 -2.14
C PRO A 135 0.08 30.26 -2.31
N PRO A 136 -0.58 30.13 -3.49
CA PRO A 136 -1.66 29.16 -3.70
C PRO A 136 -1.12 27.72 -3.78
N GLN A 137 -1.74 26.80 -3.03
CA GLN A 137 -1.48 25.37 -3.09
C GLN A 137 -2.09 24.73 -4.36
N PRO A 138 -1.41 23.76 -5.01
CA PRO A 138 -1.96 23.07 -6.17
C PRO A 138 -3.13 22.14 -5.79
N ARG A 139 -4.16 22.17 -6.66
CA ARG A 139 -5.47 21.55 -6.50
C ARG A 139 -5.41 20.03 -6.30
N ARG A 140 -5.85 19.59 -5.11
CA ARG A 140 -6.31 18.21 -4.82
C ARG A 140 -7.51 17.88 -5.73
N SER A 141 -7.47 16.77 -6.47
CA SER A 141 -8.59 16.33 -7.30
C SER A 141 -9.76 15.85 -6.41
N GLN A 142 -10.80 16.67 -6.34
CA GLN A 142 -12.03 16.45 -5.56
C GLN A 142 -12.94 15.31 -6.08
N ARG A 143 -12.47 14.40 -6.94
CA ARG A 143 -13.34 13.42 -7.60
C ARG A 143 -13.57 12.11 -6.84
N GLN A 144 -12.90 11.87 -5.71
CA GLN A 144 -13.03 10.62 -4.95
C GLN A 144 -13.98 10.70 -3.73
N GLN A 145 -14.45 11.88 -3.34
CA GLN A 145 -15.37 12.05 -2.19
C GLN A 145 -16.87 11.96 -2.53
N GLN A 146 -17.27 12.12 -3.79
CA GLN A 146 -18.70 12.05 -4.17
C GLN A 146 -19.26 10.61 -4.26
N LYS A 147 -18.42 9.57 -4.33
CA LYS A 147 -18.88 8.18 -4.39
C LYS A 147 -19.25 7.57 -3.03
N TYR A 148 -18.99 8.29 -1.93
CA TYR A 148 -19.19 7.81 -0.55
C TYR A 148 -20.41 8.41 0.18
N ARG A 149 -21.30 9.14 -0.50
CA ARG A 149 -22.56 9.68 0.10
C ARG A 149 -23.87 9.10 -0.45
N LYS A 150 -23.83 8.17 -1.39
CA LYS A 150 -25.02 7.42 -1.83
C LYS A 150 -24.78 5.95 -1.58
N ASN A 151 -25.15 5.48 -0.39
CA ASN A 151 -25.60 4.13 -0.06
C ASN A 151 -25.88 4.08 1.45
N ALA A 152 -26.91 4.80 1.86
CA ALA A 152 -27.59 4.65 3.15
C ALA A 152 -28.96 5.31 3.01
N ASP A 153 -29.86 4.62 2.31
CA ASP A 153 -31.29 4.57 2.60
C ASP A 153 -31.98 3.73 1.53
N MET A 154 -32.46 2.56 1.92
CA MET A 154 -33.49 1.85 1.17
C MET A 154 -34.33 1.09 2.18
N ASP A 155 -35.51 1.63 2.51
CA ASP A 155 -36.62 0.80 2.92
C ASP A 155 -37.97 1.44 2.61
N THR A 156 -38.94 0.56 2.35
CA THR A 156 -40.39 0.76 2.17
C THR A 156 -40.93 0.95 0.75
N CYS A 157 -41.44 -0.16 0.21
CA CYS A 157 -42.38 -0.22 -0.90
C CYS A 157 -43.81 0.17 -0.44
N VAL A 158 -44.50 1.00 -1.23
CA VAL A 158 -45.98 1.06 -1.26
C VAL A 158 -46.42 1.24 -2.72
N VAL A 159 -47.47 0.51 -3.10
CA VAL A 159 -47.96 0.30 -4.47
C VAL A 159 -49.21 1.15 -4.75
N LEU A 160 -49.38 1.54 -6.04
CA LEU A 160 -50.61 1.89 -6.80
C LEU A 160 -51.04 3.38 -6.90
N PRO A 161 -51.80 3.81 -7.95
CA PRO A 161 -51.70 3.46 -9.38
C PRO A 161 -51.80 4.67 -10.35
N MET A 162 -51.35 4.41 -11.60
CA MET A 162 -51.63 5.00 -12.92
C MET A 162 -52.44 6.30 -13.07
N GLN A 163 -52.00 7.20 -13.98
CA GLN A 163 -52.78 7.64 -15.16
C GLN A 163 -51.86 8.00 -16.35
N HIS A 164 -52.27 7.52 -17.53
CA HIS A 164 -51.78 7.81 -18.88
C HIS A 164 -51.91 9.29 -19.25
N GLU A 165 -51.07 9.76 -20.17
CA GLU A 165 -51.50 10.30 -21.48
C GLU A 165 -50.28 10.35 -22.41
N ALA A 166 -50.42 9.69 -23.56
CA ALA A 166 -49.41 9.54 -24.59
C ALA A 166 -49.63 10.60 -25.68
N ALA A 167 -48.57 11.32 -26.06
CA ALA A 167 -48.51 12.00 -27.35
C ALA A 167 -47.44 11.32 -28.20
N ALA A 168 -47.91 10.54 -29.17
CA ALA A 168 -47.11 9.84 -30.15
C ALA A 168 -46.23 10.81 -30.95
N ARG A 169 -44.92 10.55 -30.96
CA ARG A 169 -44.01 11.03 -32.01
C ARG A 169 -43.43 9.81 -32.71
N THR A 170 -43.56 9.83 -34.03
CA THR A 170 -43.27 8.76 -34.99
C THR A 170 -41.83 8.26 -34.92
N GLY A 171 -41.67 6.93 -34.91
CA GLY A 171 -40.37 6.22 -34.78
C GLY A 171 -39.38 6.39 -35.93
N ALA A 172 -39.61 7.30 -36.88
CA ALA A 172 -38.70 7.58 -37.99
C ALA A 172 -37.66 8.67 -37.64
N GLU A 173 -37.97 9.62 -36.76
CA GLU A 173 -37.01 10.66 -36.34
C GLU A 173 -36.04 10.17 -35.24
N LEU A 174 -36.42 9.14 -34.48
CA LEU A 174 -35.55 8.51 -33.47
C LEU A 174 -34.49 7.57 -34.07
N ALA A 175 -34.63 7.20 -35.35
CA ALA A 175 -33.63 6.43 -36.08
C ALA A 175 -32.49 7.31 -36.63
N ILE A 176 -32.78 8.58 -36.95
CA ILE A 176 -31.78 9.53 -37.48
C ILE A 176 -30.97 10.19 -36.35
N ALA A 177 -31.52 10.29 -35.14
CA ALA A 177 -30.83 10.86 -33.98
C ALA A 177 -29.88 9.88 -33.25
N ARG A 178 -29.73 8.63 -33.72
CA ARG A 178 -28.86 7.60 -33.09
C ARG A 178 -27.57 7.32 -33.85
N GLU A 179 -27.35 7.91 -35.03
CA GLU A 179 -26.11 7.78 -35.80
C GLU A 179 -25.14 8.97 -35.63
N GLU A 180 -25.54 10.05 -34.97
CA GLU A 180 -24.66 11.16 -34.60
C GLU A 180 -23.85 10.91 -33.32
N GLU A 181 -23.75 9.66 -32.86
CA GLU A 181 -23.00 9.31 -31.65
C GLU A 181 -21.49 9.22 -31.94
N SER A 182 -20.87 10.39 -31.81
CA SER A 182 -19.43 10.70 -31.88
C SER A 182 -18.78 10.43 -33.25
N THR A 183 -18.79 11.44 -34.13
CA THR A 183 -17.82 11.55 -35.24
C THR A 183 -16.50 12.16 -34.77
N VAL A 184 -16.42 12.62 -33.53
CA VAL A 184 -15.23 13.26 -32.95
C VAL A 184 -14.34 12.23 -32.27
N CYS A 185 -13.06 12.21 -32.66
CA CYS A 185 -12.04 11.37 -32.04
C CYS A 185 -11.62 11.93 -30.68
N SER A 186 -11.72 11.14 -29.61
CA SER A 186 -11.35 11.61 -28.27
C SER A 186 -9.83 11.78 -28.04
N ILE A 187 -8.99 11.39 -29.01
CA ILE A 187 -7.53 11.51 -28.93
C ILE A 187 -7.07 12.84 -29.53
N CYS A 188 -7.46 13.14 -30.78
CA CYS A 188 -7.10 14.40 -31.44
C CYS A 188 -8.15 15.52 -31.28
N MET A 189 -9.32 15.20 -30.73
CA MET A 189 -10.46 16.11 -30.55
C MET A 189 -11.03 16.68 -31.87
N GLY A 190 -10.66 16.11 -33.02
CA GLY A 190 -11.19 16.46 -34.33
C GLY A 190 -12.08 15.37 -34.93
N GLU A 191 -12.55 15.56 -36.15
CA GLU A 191 -13.32 14.54 -36.88
C GLU A 191 -12.52 13.25 -37.09
N MET A 192 -13.20 12.11 -37.02
CA MET A 192 -12.60 10.79 -37.19
C MET A 192 -12.24 10.53 -38.64
N VAL A 193 -10.94 10.54 -38.92
CA VAL A 193 -10.36 10.10 -40.19
C VAL A 193 -10.05 8.60 -40.11
N GLU A 194 -10.56 7.82 -41.06
CA GLU A 194 -10.41 6.35 -41.09
C GLU A 194 -10.85 5.70 -39.76
N LYS A 195 -12.14 5.83 -39.44
CA LYS A 195 -12.73 5.33 -38.19
C LYS A 195 -12.36 3.86 -37.94
N THR A 196 -11.63 3.61 -36.87
CA THR A 196 -11.35 2.27 -36.36
C THR A 196 -12.11 2.05 -35.06
N THR A 197 -12.89 0.97 -35.00
CA THR A 197 -13.68 0.60 -33.81
C THR A 197 -13.03 -0.58 -33.11
N LEU A 198 -12.83 -0.46 -31.79
CA LEU A 198 -12.30 -1.55 -30.99
C LEU A 198 -13.37 -2.62 -30.72
N ASP A 199 -13.06 -3.88 -31.02
CA ASP A 199 -14.00 -5.01 -31.03
C ASP A 199 -14.60 -5.34 -29.65
N LYS A 200 -13.79 -5.26 -28.58
CA LYS A 200 -14.27 -5.67 -27.24
C LYS A 200 -15.06 -4.59 -26.50
N CYS A 201 -14.85 -3.30 -26.81
CA CYS A 201 -15.50 -2.20 -26.08
C CYS A 201 -16.29 -1.21 -26.94
N GLY A 202 -16.27 -1.32 -28.26
CA GLY A 202 -17.06 -0.47 -29.17
C GLY A 202 -16.58 0.98 -29.34
N HIS A 203 -15.63 1.47 -28.54
CA HIS A 203 -15.06 2.82 -28.71
C HIS A 203 -14.34 2.97 -30.06
N SER A 204 -14.54 4.12 -30.71
CA SER A 204 -14.01 4.44 -32.03
C SER A 204 -13.03 5.60 -32.00
N PHE A 205 -12.03 5.57 -32.88
CA PHE A 205 -10.98 6.59 -33.01
C PHE A 205 -10.53 6.74 -34.46
N CYS A 206 -9.75 7.78 -34.78
CA CYS A 206 -8.97 7.78 -36.02
C CYS A 206 -8.00 6.60 -36.02
N ARG A 207 -7.79 5.95 -37.17
CA ARG A 207 -6.82 4.85 -37.31
C ARG A 207 -5.44 5.20 -36.76
N SER A 208 -4.86 6.30 -37.23
CA SER A 208 -3.52 6.76 -36.84
C SER A 208 -3.44 7.09 -35.34
N CYS A 209 -4.46 7.75 -34.78
CA CYS A 209 -4.52 8.05 -33.36
C CYS A 209 -4.54 6.78 -32.51
N LEU A 210 -5.31 5.76 -32.92
CA LEU A 210 -5.36 4.48 -32.21
C LEU A 210 -4.03 3.72 -32.30
N GLU A 211 -3.42 3.66 -33.49
CA GLU A 211 -2.12 3.02 -33.70
C GLU A 211 -1.03 3.66 -32.81
N GLN A 212 -0.97 4.99 -32.75
CA GLN A 212 -0.05 5.71 -31.87
C GLN A 212 -0.33 5.45 -30.39
N ALA A 213 -1.60 5.44 -29.98
CA ALA A 213 -1.96 5.14 -28.59
C ALA A 213 -1.55 3.72 -28.20
N PHE A 214 -1.76 2.73 -29.09
CA PHE A 214 -1.41 1.34 -28.86
C PHE A 214 0.10 1.07 -28.85
N GLN A 215 0.89 1.92 -29.50
CA GLN A 215 2.34 1.89 -29.38
C GLN A 215 2.82 2.22 -27.97
N VAL A 216 2.10 3.08 -27.25
CA VAL A 216 2.41 3.43 -25.85
C VAL A 216 1.80 2.42 -24.88
N LYS A 217 0.51 2.13 -25.04
CA LYS A 217 -0.20 1.16 -24.20
C LYS A 217 -1.34 0.56 -25.01
N LYS A 218 -1.33 -0.77 -25.13
CA LYS A 218 -2.40 -1.53 -25.80
C LYS A 218 -3.65 -1.60 -24.93
N ALA A 219 -4.29 -0.46 -24.70
CA ALA A 219 -5.53 -0.33 -23.94
C ALA A 219 -6.38 0.79 -24.56
N CYS A 220 -7.71 0.63 -24.48
CA CYS A 220 -8.64 1.65 -24.98
C CYS A 220 -8.37 3.01 -24.29
N PRO A 221 -8.16 4.11 -25.03
CA PRO A 221 -7.98 5.44 -24.43
C PRO A 221 -9.16 5.97 -23.62
N VAL A 222 -10.38 5.43 -23.85
CA VAL A 222 -11.60 5.85 -23.16
C VAL A 222 -11.86 4.99 -21.92
N CYS A 223 -12.00 3.68 -22.08
CA CYS A 223 -12.39 2.78 -20.98
C CYS A 223 -11.24 1.97 -20.37
N ARG A 224 -10.02 2.11 -20.90
CA ARG A 224 -8.79 1.42 -20.43
C ARG A 224 -8.80 -0.11 -20.56
N LEU A 225 -9.80 -0.69 -21.22
CA LEU A 225 -9.82 -2.12 -21.51
C LEU A 225 -8.56 -2.51 -22.28
N VAL A 226 -7.84 -3.52 -21.80
CA VAL A 226 -6.55 -3.97 -22.35
C VAL A 226 -6.77 -4.86 -23.58
N TYR A 227 -5.97 -4.62 -24.62
CA TYR A 227 -5.94 -5.36 -25.88
C TYR A 227 -4.61 -6.11 -26.00
N GLY A 228 -4.65 -7.44 -25.89
CA GLY A 228 -3.45 -8.27 -25.84
C GLY A 228 -2.84 -8.33 -24.45
N GLN A 229 -1.54 -8.63 -24.37
CA GLN A 229 -0.83 -8.75 -23.10
C GLN A 229 -0.13 -7.43 -22.75
N LEU A 230 -0.45 -6.89 -21.57
CA LEU A 230 0.22 -5.72 -21.03
C LEU A 230 1.50 -6.16 -20.33
N ILE A 231 2.65 -5.64 -20.75
CA ILE A 231 3.93 -5.86 -20.08
C ILE A 231 4.35 -4.56 -19.42
N GLY A 232 4.63 -4.60 -18.11
CA GLY A 232 5.11 -3.45 -17.36
C GLY A 232 6.63 -3.29 -17.40
N ASN A 233 7.13 -2.35 -16.61
CA ASN A 233 8.54 -2.00 -16.52
C ASN A 233 9.15 -2.35 -15.14
N GLN A 234 8.55 -3.25 -14.35
CA GLN A 234 9.22 -3.83 -13.17
C GLN A 234 10.63 -4.33 -13.54
N PRO A 235 11.69 -4.08 -12.76
CA PRO A 235 13.02 -4.60 -13.06
C PRO A 235 13.04 -6.13 -13.24
N ALA A 236 13.73 -6.63 -14.26
CA ALA A 236 13.72 -8.06 -14.62
C ALA A 236 14.52 -8.95 -13.66
N ASN A 237 15.40 -8.36 -12.85
CA ASN A 237 16.25 -9.04 -11.87
C ASN A 237 15.56 -9.25 -10.50
N GLY A 238 14.26 -9.01 -10.41
CA GLY A 238 13.47 -9.27 -9.21
C GLY A 238 13.06 -10.73 -9.07
N THR A 239 12.82 -11.15 -7.83
CA THR A 239 12.29 -12.47 -7.50
C THR A 239 10.99 -12.36 -6.71
N MET A 240 10.13 -13.37 -6.86
CA MET A 240 8.89 -13.55 -6.11
C MET A 240 8.89 -14.96 -5.51
N MET A 241 8.92 -15.05 -4.18
CA MET A 241 8.86 -16.30 -3.43
C MET A 241 7.55 -16.37 -2.65
N VAL A 242 7.10 -17.59 -2.37
CA VAL A 242 5.87 -17.84 -1.62
C VAL A 242 6.16 -18.82 -0.51
N GLU A 243 5.88 -18.40 0.70
CA GLU A 243 5.89 -19.24 1.91
C GLU A 243 4.47 -19.35 2.45
N ARG A 244 4.18 -20.46 3.13
CA ARG A 244 2.86 -20.72 3.74
C ARG A 244 3.06 -21.04 5.21
N ASP A 245 2.24 -20.42 6.04
CA ASP A 245 2.23 -20.60 7.48
C ASP A 245 0.82 -21.05 7.89
N PRO A 246 0.62 -22.35 8.19
CA PRO A 246 -0.69 -22.87 8.56
C PRO A 246 -1.17 -22.39 9.93
N ASP A 247 -0.26 -21.93 10.80
CA ASP A 247 -0.56 -21.54 12.19
C ASP A 247 -0.86 -20.04 12.32
N LEU A 248 -0.57 -19.26 11.27
CA LEU A 248 -0.84 -17.83 11.21
C LEU A 248 -2.18 -17.53 10.55
N GLU A 249 -3.18 -17.21 11.34
CA GLU A 249 -4.48 -16.75 10.85
C GLU A 249 -4.52 -15.22 10.68
N LEU A 250 -5.15 -14.76 9.59
CA LEU A 250 -5.36 -13.33 9.34
C LEU A 250 -6.72 -12.90 9.89
N PRO A 251 -6.82 -11.74 10.58
CA PRO A 251 -8.10 -11.24 11.07
C PRO A 251 -9.17 -11.15 9.97
N GLY A 252 -10.33 -11.77 10.19
CA GLY A 252 -11.43 -11.88 9.22
C GLY A 252 -11.32 -13.05 8.24
N HIS A 253 -10.34 -13.93 8.43
CA HIS A 253 -10.12 -15.16 7.67
C HIS A 253 -9.74 -16.33 8.60
N GLU A 254 -10.41 -16.42 9.75
CA GLU A 254 -10.20 -17.46 10.75
C GLU A 254 -10.39 -18.86 10.16
N GLY A 255 -9.59 -19.84 10.62
CA GLY A 255 -9.59 -21.21 10.09
C GLY A 255 -8.81 -21.39 8.78
N TYR A 256 -8.19 -20.34 8.25
CA TYR A 256 -7.23 -20.42 7.15
C TYR A 256 -5.83 -19.98 7.62
N GLY A 257 -4.79 -20.64 7.12
CA GLY A 257 -3.40 -20.18 7.30
C GLY A 257 -3.11 -18.88 6.54
N CYS A 258 -1.83 -18.52 6.48
CA CYS A 258 -1.36 -17.32 5.80
C CYS A 258 -0.36 -17.67 4.69
N ILE A 259 -0.56 -17.04 3.53
CA ILE A 259 0.40 -17.03 2.42
C ILE A 259 1.25 -15.76 2.55
N CYS A 260 2.56 -15.94 2.70
CA CYS A 260 3.56 -14.88 2.70
C CYS A 260 4.20 -14.78 1.31
N ILE A 261 3.99 -13.66 0.62
CA ILE A 261 4.61 -13.37 -0.67
C ILE A 261 5.81 -12.47 -0.42
N ILE A 262 7.00 -12.93 -0.82
CA ILE A 262 8.27 -12.23 -0.61
C ILE A 262 8.79 -11.78 -1.97
N TYR A 263 8.91 -10.47 -2.14
CA TYR A 263 9.53 -9.86 -3.31
C TYR A 263 10.91 -9.36 -2.95
N SER A 264 11.92 -9.69 -3.74
CA SER A 264 13.28 -9.18 -3.56
C SER A 264 13.84 -8.66 -4.88
N PHE A 265 14.36 -7.44 -4.84
CA PHE A 265 15.01 -6.78 -5.96
C PHE A 265 16.40 -6.28 -5.53
N PRO A 266 17.48 -6.71 -6.21
CA PRO A 266 18.79 -6.11 -5.99
C PRO A 266 18.85 -4.68 -6.60
N PRO A 267 19.81 -3.84 -6.17
CA PRO A 267 20.07 -2.57 -6.83
C PRO A 267 20.52 -2.78 -8.29
N GLY A 268 20.27 -1.79 -9.14
CA GLY A 268 20.61 -1.89 -10.55
C GLY A 268 20.63 -0.55 -11.28
N LEU A 269 20.74 -0.64 -12.61
CA LEU A 269 20.64 0.50 -13.52
C LEU A 269 19.31 0.46 -14.26
N GLN A 270 18.71 1.62 -14.43
CA GLN A 270 17.48 1.80 -15.20
C GLN A 270 17.71 1.39 -16.66
N ALA A 271 16.84 0.53 -17.17
CA ALA A 271 16.81 0.08 -18.56
C ALA A 271 16.13 1.13 -19.45
N GLN A 272 16.07 0.87 -20.75
CA GLN A 272 15.58 1.85 -21.73
C GLN A 272 14.07 2.15 -21.56
N GLU A 273 13.30 1.22 -20.98
CA GLU A 273 11.89 1.40 -20.65
C GLU A 273 11.63 2.16 -19.34
N HIS A 274 12.67 2.52 -18.59
CA HIS A 274 12.55 3.24 -17.33
C HIS A 274 12.64 4.76 -17.53
N PRO A 275 12.17 5.57 -16.56
CA PRO A 275 12.13 7.03 -16.71
C PRO A 275 13.49 7.68 -17.01
N ASN A 276 14.58 7.16 -16.43
CA ASN A 276 15.93 7.71 -16.58
C ASN A 276 16.94 6.60 -16.91
N PRO A 277 17.03 6.14 -18.16
CA PRO A 277 17.93 5.06 -18.56
C PRO A 277 19.39 5.30 -18.12
N GLY A 278 20.05 4.27 -17.62
CA GLY A 278 21.41 4.32 -17.09
C GLY A 278 21.54 4.86 -15.65
N VAL A 279 20.49 5.49 -15.09
CA VAL A 279 20.50 5.97 -13.70
C VAL A 279 20.32 4.81 -12.73
N ARG A 280 21.06 4.84 -11.62
CA ARG A 280 20.95 3.83 -10.56
C ARG A 280 19.61 3.88 -9.85
N TYR A 281 19.12 2.71 -9.45
CA TYR A 281 18.06 2.56 -8.46
C TYR A 281 18.54 1.65 -7.32
N PRO A 282 18.14 1.91 -6.06
CA PRO A 282 18.41 1.01 -4.96
C PRO A 282 17.52 -0.24 -5.01
N GLY A 283 18.01 -1.34 -4.46
CA GLY A 283 17.22 -2.57 -4.28
C GLY A 283 16.13 -2.41 -3.22
N THR A 284 15.20 -3.36 -3.14
CA THR A 284 14.14 -3.40 -2.14
C THR A 284 13.67 -4.81 -1.87
N ASP A 285 13.30 -5.07 -0.62
CA ASP A 285 12.60 -6.27 -0.20
C ASP A 285 11.23 -5.90 0.35
N ARG A 286 10.20 -6.64 -0.05
CA ARG A 286 8.82 -6.42 0.39
C ARG A 286 8.13 -7.74 0.70
N VAL A 287 7.33 -7.74 1.75
CA VAL A 287 6.49 -8.87 2.13
C VAL A 287 5.03 -8.46 2.04
N ALA A 288 4.21 -9.35 1.50
CA ALA A 288 2.77 -9.20 1.44
C ALA A 288 2.06 -10.47 1.92
N TYR A 289 0.80 -10.32 2.37
CA TYR A 289 0.06 -11.38 3.02
C TYR A 289 -1.30 -11.61 2.36
N LEU A 290 -1.64 -12.88 2.12
CA LEU A 290 -2.97 -13.34 1.71
C LEU A 290 -3.44 -14.44 2.66
N PRO A 291 -4.75 -14.59 2.91
CA PRO A 291 -5.25 -15.77 3.60
C PRO A 291 -5.02 -17.00 2.71
N ASP A 292 -4.64 -18.13 3.29
CA ASP A 292 -4.52 -19.42 2.60
C ASP A 292 -5.90 -20.07 2.41
N SER A 293 -6.77 -19.33 1.75
CA SER A 293 -8.15 -19.69 1.40
C SER A 293 -8.28 -19.91 -0.11
N PRO A 294 -9.37 -20.51 -0.61
CA PRO A 294 -9.62 -20.62 -2.04
C PRO A 294 -9.55 -19.28 -2.78
N GLU A 295 -10.10 -18.21 -2.19
CA GLU A 295 -10.08 -16.85 -2.71
C GLU A 295 -8.65 -16.28 -2.72
N GLY A 296 -7.91 -16.43 -1.62
CA GLY A 296 -6.52 -15.97 -1.52
C GLY A 296 -5.60 -16.68 -2.51
N ASN A 297 -5.80 -17.98 -2.72
CA ASN A 297 -5.06 -18.76 -3.72
C ASN A 297 -5.39 -18.35 -5.16
N ARG A 298 -6.62 -17.92 -5.46
CA ARG A 298 -6.97 -17.31 -6.77
C ARG A 298 -6.19 -16.02 -6.98
N VAL A 299 -6.19 -15.12 -6.00
CA VAL A 299 -5.42 -13.86 -6.05
C VAL A 299 -3.93 -14.14 -6.20
N LEU A 300 -3.37 -15.12 -5.46
CA LEU A 300 -1.96 -15.49 -5.58
C LEU A 300 -1.57 -15.88 -7.02
N ARG A 301 -2.39 -16.69 -7.70
CA ARG A 301 -2.11 -17.07 -9.10
C ARG A 301 -2.12 -15.87 -10.02
N MET A 302 -3.07 -14.95 -9.84
CA MET A 302 -3.12 -13.72 -10.61
C MET A 302 -1.91 -12.81 -10.31
N LEU A 303 -1.48 -12.69 -9.06
CA LEU A 303 -0.28 -11.92 -8.69
C LEU A 303 0.99 -12.51 -9.30
N ARG A 304 1.14 -13.84 -9.37
CA ARG A 304 2.25 -14.50 -10.08
C ARG A 304 2.27 -14.11 -11.55
N ARG A 305 1.13 -14.21 -12.23
CA ARG A 305 0.99 -13.82 -13.64
C ARG A 305 1.28 -12.33 -13.86
N ALA A 306 0.84 -11.47 -12.94
CA ALA A 306 1.15 -10.04 -12.97
C ALA A 306 2.64 -9.77 -12.75
N PHE A 307 3.31 -10.53 -11.88
CA PHE A 307 4.75 -10.43 -11.65
C PHE A 307 5.56 -10.86 -12.88
N GLU A 308 5.19 -11.99 -13.50
CA GLU A 308 5.76 -12.48 -14.76
C GLU A 308 5.60 -11.45 -15.89
N GLN A 309 4.46 -10.75 -15.93
CA GLN A 309 4.19 -9.66 -16.87
C GLN A 309 4.80 -8.32 -16.44
N ARG A 310 5.63 -8.28 -15.39
CA ARG A 310 6.34 -7.09 -14.91
C ARG A 310 5.41 -5.95 -14.44
N LEU A 311 4.23 -6.28 -13.91
CA LEU A 311 3.16 -5.34 -13.56
C LEU A 311 3.04 -4.99 -12.07
N ILE A 312 3.69 -5.74 -11.17
CA ILE A 312 3.56 -5.53 -9.71
C ILE A 312 4.32 -4.27 -9.27
N PHE A 313 5.51 -4.08 -9.83
CA PHE A 313 6.39 -2.95 -9.52
C PHE A 313 6.65 -2.07 -10.74
N THR A 314 7.23 -0.90 -10.48
CA THR A 314 7.76 0.05 -11.46
C THR A 314 8.94 0.82 -10.86
N ILE A 315 9.73 1.48 -11.69
CA ILE A 315 10.66 2.52 -11.23
C ILE A 315 10.00 3.88 -11.37
N GLY A 316 10.00 4.64 -10.28
CA GLY A 316 9.38 5.96 -10.27
C GLY A 316 9.67 6.73 -9.00
N THR A 317 8.68 7.53 -8.59
CA THR A 317 8.75 8.35 -7.38
C THR A 317 7.96 7.68 -6.26
N SER A 318 8.59 7.47 -5.12
CA SER A 318 7.95 6.96 -3.92
C SER A 318 6.92 7.96 -3.39
N MET A 319 5.66 7.56 -3.30
CA MET A 319 4.58 8.41 -2.78
C MET A 319 4.74 8.74 -1.29
N THR A 320 5.42 7.88 -0.52
CA THR A 320 5.58 8.06 0.93
C THR A 320 6.79 8.91 1.28
N THR A 321 7.89 8.77 0.53
CA THR A 321 9.16 9.44 0.85
C THR A 321 9.54 10.54 -0.14
N GLY A 322 8.86 10.64 -1.29
CA GLY A 322 9.21 11.56 -2.38
C GLY A 322 10.47 11.17 -3.16
N MET A 323 11.16 10.08 -2.80
CA MET A 323 12.38 9.68 -3.49
C MET A 323 12.12 9.25 -4.93
N HIS A 324 12.89 9.80 -5.87
CA HIS A 324 12.88 9.43 -7.29
C HIS A 324 13.83 8.25 -7.57
N ASN A 325 13.69 7.63 -8.75
CA ASN A 325 14.56 6.54 -9.21
C ASN A 325 14.58 5.33 -8.26
N VAL A 326 13.42 4.99 -7.68
CA VAL A 326 13.28 3.85 -6.76
C VAL A 326 12.21 2.89 -7.23
N ILE A 327 12.30 1.64 -6.77
CA ILE A 327 11.29 0.62 -7.02
C ILE A 327 10.06 0.89 -6.15
N THR A 328 8.91 1.01 -6.79
CA THR A 328 7.62 1.33 -6.17
C THR A 328 6.54 0.36 -6.62
N TRP A 329 5.47 0.23 -5.82
CA TRP A 329 4.28 -0.51 -6.23
C TRP A 329 3.66 0.14 -7.47
N ASN A 330 3.08 -0.67 -8.35
CA ASN A 330 2.48 -0.22 -9.61
C ASN A 330 0.98 -0.52 -9.60
N ASP A 331 0.21 0.26 -8.83
CA ASP A 331 -1.27 0.25 -8.78
C ASP A 331 -1.96 -1.10 -8.50
N ILE A 332 -1.23 -2.10 -8.01
CA ILE A 332 -1.79 -3.35 -7.48
C ILE A 332 -1.50 -3.38 -5.99
N HIS A 333 -2.53 -3.15 -5.18
CA HIS A 333 -2.39 -3.02 -3.75
C HIS A 333 -2.08 -4.38 -3.11
N HIS A 334 -1.11 -4.35 -2.21
CA HIS A 334 -0.71 -5.48 -1.40
C HIS A 334 -0.95 -5.21 0.07
N LYS A 335 -1.29 -6.25 0.82
CA LYS A 335 -1.34 -6.19 2.28
C LYS A 335 0.04 -6.43 2.85
N THR A 336 0.72 -5.37 3.26
CA THR A 336 2.09 -5.42 3.83
C THR A 336 2.09 -5.53 5.36
N SER A 337 0.90 -5.59 5.97
CA SER A 337 0.68 -5.83 7.38
C SER A 337 -0.38 -6.89 7.56
N ILE A 338 -0.27 -7.72 8.59
CA ILE A 338 -1.33 -8.68 8.96
C ILE A 338 -2.34 -8.09 9.95
N TRP A 339 -2.18 -6.81 10.34
CA TRP A 339 -3.06 -6.09 11.27
C TRP A 339 -3.21 -4.61 10.92
N GLY A 340 -4.14 -3.92 11.61
CA GLY A 340 -4.35 -2.47 11.51
C GLY A 340 -5.33 -2.06 10.41
N GLY A 341 -5.95 -3.04 9.75
CA GLY A 341 -6.95 -2.82 8.71
C GLY A 341 -6.45 -2.03 7.50
N PRO A 342 -7.36 -1.51 6.66
CA PRO A 342 -7.01 -0.87 5.39
C PRO A 342 -6.04 0.31 5.53
N ARG A 343 -6.17 1.10 6.60
CA ARG A 343 -5.33 2.30 6.85
C ARG A 343 -3.87 1.97 7.10
N CYS A 344 -3.58 0.77 7.57
CA CYS A 344 -2.23 0.28 7.81
C CYS A 344 -1.80 -0.76 6.76
N PHE A 345 -2.50 -0.82 5.61
CA PHE A 345 -2.26 -1.82 4.57
C PHE A 345 -2.34 -3.26 5.13
N GLY A 346 -3.24 -3.51 6.07
CA GLY A 346 -3.39 -4.82 6.71
C GLY A 346 -4.82 -5.28 6.91
N TYR A 347 -4.99 -6.28 7.77
CA TYR A 347 -6.26 -6.94 8.07
C TYR A 347 -6.82 -6.51 9.45
N PRO A 348 -8.13 -6.69 9.71
CA PRO A 348 -9.16 -7.17 8.79
C PRO A 348 -9.46 -6.14 7.69
N ASP A 349 -9.72 -6.61 6.47
CA ASP A 349 -10.21 -5.79 5.35
C ASP A 349 -11.11 -6.66 4.46
N PRO A 350 -12.43 -6.68 4.73
CA PRO A 350 -13.35 -7.57 4.03
C PRO A 350 -13.48 -7.27 2.53
N THR A 351 -13.01 -6.10 2.07
CA THR A 351 -13.10 -5.68 0.67
C THR A 351 -11.85 -5.99 -0.14
N TYR A 352 -10.73 -6.35 0.52
CA TYR A 352 -9.42 -6.36 -0.12
C TYR A 352 -9.33 -7.35 -1.29
N LEU A 353 -9.74 -8.62 -1.09
CA LEU A 353 -9.62 -9.64 -2.14
C LEU A 353 -10.43 -9.29 -3.39
N VAL A 354 -11.59 -8.63 -3.22
CA VAL A 354 -12.39 -8.11 -4.34
C VAL A 354 -11.64 -6.97 -5.05
N ARG A 355 -11.18 -5.97 -4.28
CA ARG A 355 -10.49 -4.81 -4.84
C ARG A 355 -9.22 -5.18 -5.60
N VAL A 356 -8.35 -6.02 -5.02
CA VAL A 356 -7.11 -6.43 -5.71
C VAL A 356 -7.40 -7.25 -6.97
N THR A 357 -8.47 -8.05 -6.96
CA THR A 357 -8.91 -8.79 -8.17
C THR A 357 -9.35 -7.82 -9.27
N GLU A 358 -10.06 -6.75 -8.92
CA GLU A 358 -10.44 -5.69 -9.88
C GLU A 358 -9.22 -4.95 -10.41
N GLU A 359 -8.28 -4.55 -9.54
CA GLU A 359 -7.03 -3.90 -9.93
C GLU A 359 -6.21 -4.76 -10.91
N LEU A 360 -6.13 -6.07 -10.64
CA LEU A 360 -5.49 -7.02 -11.55
C LEU A 360 -6.22 -7.12 -12.88
N ARG A 361 -7.55 -7.16 -12.87
CA ARG A 361 -8.37 -7.19 -14.09
C ARG A 361 -8.21 -5.94 -14.94
N GLU A 362 -8.10 -4.76 -14.31
CA GLU A 362 -7.80 -3.49 -14.99
C GLU A 362 -6.43 -3.51 -15.69
N LYS A 363 -5.51 -4.36 -15.22
CA LYS A 363 -4.22 -4.62 -15.88
C LYS A 363 -4.25 -5.77 -16.90
N GLY A 364 -5.44 -6.31 -17.19
CA GLY A 364 -5.60 -7.44 -18.12
C GLY A 364 -5.22 -8.80 -17.52
N ILE A 365 -5.11 -8.90 -16.20
CA ILE A 365 -4.82 -10.16 -15.50
C ILE A 365 -6.14 -10.77 -15.02
N THR A 366 -6.51 -11.92 -15.58
CA THR A 366 -7.66 -12.71 -15.17
C THR A 366 -7.22 -14.04 -14.54
N ALA A 367 -8.16 -14.74 -13.91
CA ALA A 367 -7.89 -16.00 -13.19
C ALA A 367 -7.88 -17.23 -14.11
N ASP A 368 -8.14 -17.01 -15.40
CA ASP A 368 -8.42 -17.99 -16.45
C ASP A 368 -7.16 -18.37 -17.25
#